data_AF-A0A836TNI3-F1
#
_entry.id   AF-A0A836TNI3-F1
#
_cell.length_a   1.000
_cell.length_b   1.000
_cell.length_c   1.000
_cell.angle_alpha   90.00
_cell.angle_beta   90.00
_cell.angle_gamma   90.00
#
_symmetry.space_group_name_H-M   'P 1'
#
loop_
_entity.id
_entity.type
_entity.pdbx_description
1 polymer ?
#
loop_
_entity_poly.entity_id
_entity_poly.type
_entity_poly.pdbx_seq_one_letter_code
_entity_poly.pdbx_strand_id
1 'polypeptide(L)' 'MWNGVGGGERAEVIDEENFRYVSLEFDEDQLVGAITLGHTDHVGVLRGLIQTGTHLGAWKQRLMADPTRVMEAYLAATQV' A
#
# COMPACT_ATOMS: atom_id res chain seq x y z
N MET A 1 -2.06 14.01 11.83
CA MET A 1 -1.61 13.25 10.64
C MET A 1 -0.73 12.13 11.15
N TRP A 2 -0.87 10.90 10.64
CA TRP A 2 0.05 9.83 11.01
C TRP A 2 1.40 10.05 10.30
N ASN A 3 2.50 9.89 11.03
CA ASN A 3 3.86 10.17 10.56
C ASN A 3 4.65 8.90 10.18
N GLY A 4 3.98 7.77 9.91
CA GLY A 4 4.63 6.50 9.62
C GLY A 4 5.36 5.88 10.82
N VAL A 5 6.40 5.09 10.53
CA VAL A 5 7.34 4.50 11.51
C VAL A 5 8.76 5.03 11.29
N GLY A 6 9.61 4.97 12.32
CA GLY A 6 10.98 5.48 12.23
C GLY A 6 11.82 4.69 11.22
N GLY A 7 12.32 5.36 10.18
CA GLY A 7 13.08 4.72 9.10
C GLY A 7 12.21 4.04 8.03
N GLY A 8 10.89 4.15 8.14
CA GLY A 8 9.96 3.63 7.15
C GLY A 8 10.01 4.38 5.82
N GLU A 9 9.53 3.71 4.78
CA GLU A 9 9.42 4.25 3.43
C GLU A 9 7.97 4.54 3.08
N ARG A 10 7.75 5.51 2.18
CA ARG A 10 6.42 5.93 1.77
C ARG A 10 6.32 5.98 0.25
N ALA A 11 5.18 5.52 -0.26
CA ALA A 11 4.79 5.70 -1.65
C ALA A 11 3.45 6.43 -1.71
N GLU A 12 3.37 7.50 -2.51
CA GLU A 12 2.15 8.29 -2.65
C GLU A 12 1.84 8.60 -4.10
N VAL A 13 0.54 8.68 -4.40
CA VAL A 13 0.04 9.11 -5.70
C VAL A 13 -1.22 9.94 -5.48
N ILE A 14 -1.28 11.05 -6.20
CA ILE A 14 -2.39 11.99 -6.19
C ILE A 14 -2.91 12.09 -7.62
N ASP A 15 -4.20 11.86 -7.80
CA ASP A 15 -4.91 12.09 -9.04
C ASP A 15 -5.96 13.15 -8.76
N GLU A 16 -5.57 14.41 -8.98
CA GLU A 16 -6.38 15.58 -8.69
C GLU A 16 -7.62 15.66 -9.59
N GLU A 17 -7.51 15.20 -10.84
CA GLU A 17 -8.60 15.22 -11.82
C GLU A 17 -9.77 14.36 -11.37
N ASN A 18 -9.48 13.22 -10.74
CA ASN A 18 -10.47 12.27 -10.25
C ASN A 18 -10.69 12.32 -8.73
N PHE A 19 -10.06 13.29 -8.04
CA PHE A 19 -10.11 13.45 -6.58
C PHE A 19 -9.69 12.18 -5.81
N ARG A 20 -8.63 11.51 -6.29
CA ARG A 20 -8.11 10.27 -5.70
C ARG A 20 -6.75 10.48 -5.07
N TYR A 21 -6.52 9.74 -4.00
CA TYR A 21 -5.26 9.78 -3.25
C TYR A 21 -4.96 8.40 -2.68
N VAL A 22 -3.73 7.94 -2.80
CA VAL A 22 -3.23 6.75 -2.12
C VAL A 22 -1.87 7.07 -1.51
N SER A 23 -1.70 6.72 -0.24
CA SER A 23 -0.42 6.75 0.47
C SER A 23 -0.23 5.41 1.16
N LEU A 24 0.91 4.77 0.93
CA LEU A 24 1.32 3.51 1.54
C LEU A 24 2.53 3.76 2.42
N GLU A 25 2.52 3.22 3.64
CA GLU A 25 3.64 3.30 4.59
C GLU A 25 4.22 1.91 4.80
N PHE A 26 5.53 1.79 4.64
CA PHE A 26 6.27 0.54 4.71
C PHE A 26 7.22 0.55 5.91
N ASP A 27 7.31 -0.60 6.56
CA ASP A 27 8.40 -0.94 7.48
C ASP A 27 9.16 -2.12 6.85
N GLU A 28 10.44 -1.92 6.56
CA GLU A 28 11.24 -2.82 5.72
C GLU A 28 10.50 -3.22 4.43
N ASP A 29 10.03 -4.46 4.28
CA ASP A 29 9.28 -4.94 3.11
C ASP A 29 7.80 -5.22 3.39
N GLN A 30 7.28 -4.78 4.54
CA GLN A 30 5.89 -4.98 4.94
C GLN A 30 5.11 -3.67 4.84
N LEU A 31 3.84 -3.77 4.43
CA LEU A 31 2.91 -2.66 4.49
C LEU A 31 2.40 -2.52 5.92
N VAL A 32 2.71 -1.43 6.61
CA VAL A 32 2.23 -1.17 7.97
C VAL A 32 1.07 -0.18 8.00
N GLY A 33 0.84 0.53 6.89
CA GLY A 33 -0.09 1.63 6.83
C GLY A 33 -0.60 2.00 5.46
N ALA A 34 -1.81 2.54 5.41
CA ALA A 34 -2.30 3.19 4.21
C ALA A 34 -3.35 4.27 4.49
N ILE A 35 -3.37 5.29 3.64
CA ILE A 35 -4.45 6.26 3.49
C ILE A 35 -4.93 6.17 2.05
N THR A 36 -6.25 6.03 1.86
CA THR A 36 -6.87 5.95 0.54
C THR A 36 -8.10 6.86 0.51
N LEU A 37 -8.23 7.63 -0.58
CA LEU A 37 -9.39 8.44 -0.92
C LEU A 37 -9.84 8.09 -2.34
N GLY A 38 -11.13 7.85 -2.53
CA GLY A 38 -11.70 7.54 -3.84
C GLY A 38 -11.43 6.10 -4.35
N HIS A 39 -10.79 5.24 -3.55
CA HIS A 39 -10.58 3.81 -3.85
C HIS A 39 -11.23 2.91 -2.78
N THR A 40 -12.54 2.69 -2.88
CA THR A 40 -13.30 1.86 -1.93
C THR A 40 -12.91 0.39 -1.99
N ASP A 41 -12.58 -0.11 -3.18
CA ASP A 41 -12.32 -1.53 -3.40
C ASP A 41 -10.98 -1.98 -2.79
N HIS A 42 -10.09 -1.03 -2.47
CA HIS A 42 -8.76 -1.30 -1.94
C HIS A 42 -8.77 -1.50 -0.42
N VAL A 43 -9.82 -1.07 0.30
CA VAL A 43 -9.82 -1.04 1.78
C VAL A 43 -9.67 -2.44 2.38
N GLY A 44 -10.37 -3.45 1.84
CA GLY A 44 -10.28 -4.82 2.33
C GLY A 44 -8.90 -5.44 2.12
N VAL A 45 -8.30 -5.16 0.95
CA VAL A 45 -6.96 -5.63 0.57
C VAL A 45 -5.88 -5.01 1.44
N LEU A 46 -5.92 -3.68 1.61
CA LEU A 46 -4.98 -2.94 2.45
C LEU A 46 -5.03 -3.46 3.89
N ARG A 47 -6.23 -3.63 4.43
CA ARG A 47 -6.41 -4.21 5.77
C ARG A 47 -5.82 -5.61 5.85
N GLY A 48 -6.04 -6.45 4.85
CA GLY A 48 -5.48 -7.80 4.78
C GLY A 48 -3.95 -7.78 4.89
N LEU A 49 -3.28 -7.08 3.97
CA LEU A 49 -1.81 -6.97 3.93
C LEU A 49 -1.21 -6.45 5.24
N ILE A 50 -1.83 -5.42 5.82
CA ILE A 50 -1.36 -4.79 7.07
C ILE A 50 -1.53 -5.76 8.24
N GLN A 51 -2.70 -6.42 8.36
CA GLN A 51 -2.98 -7.31 9.48
C GLN A 51 -2.16 -8.60 9.43
N THR A 52 -1.84 -9.10 8.24
CA THR A 52 -1.04 -10.31 8.08
C THR A 52 0.47 -10.05 8.16
N GLY A 53 0.92 -8.79 8.09
CA GLY A 53 2.34 -8.46 8.05
C GLY A 53 3.04 -9.12 6.87
N THR A 54 2.38 -9.14 5.71
CA THR A 54 2.88 -9.88 4.54
C THR A 54 4.18 -9.26 4.03
N HIS A 55 5.23 -10.08 3.92
CA HIS A 55 6.47 -9.72 3.23
C HIS A 55 6.22 -9.56 1.73
N LEU A 56 6.36 -8.34 1.22
CA LEU A 56 6.03 -8.02 -0.17
C LEU A 56 7.14 -8.40 -1.15
N GLY A 57 8.38 -8.56 -0.68
CA GLY A 57 9.53 -8.85 -1.54
C GLY A 57 9.64 -7.88 -2.72
N ALA A 58 9.69 -8.41 -3.95
CA ALA A 58 9.77 -7.60 -5.17
C ALA A 58 8.57 -6.65 -5.37
N TRP A 59 7.42 -6.92 -4.75
CA TRP A 59 6.25 -6.05 -4.83
C TRP A 59 6.43 -4.74 -4.10
N LYS A 60 7.27 -4.67 -3.05
CA LYS A 60 7.57 -3.39 -2.38
C LYS A 60 8.04 -2.35 -3.39
N GLN A 61 9.04 -2.70 -4.21
CA GLN A 61 9.60 -1.78 -5.21
C GLN A 61 8.58 -1.39 -6.29
N ARG A 62 7.67 -2.31 -6.65
CA ARG A 62 6.59 -2.02 -7.60
C ARG A 62 5.57 -1.04 -7.00
N LEU A 63 5.22 -1.20 -5.73
CA LEU A 63 4.31 -0.31 -5.03
C LEU A 63 4.94 1.05 -4.71
N MET A 64 6.25 1.09 -4.47
CA MET A 64 7.00 2.34 -4.38
C MET A 64 6.96 3.13 -5.69
N ALA A 65 6.94 2.45 -6.84
CA ALA A 65 6.79 3.08 -8.14
C ALA A 65 5.33 3.45 -8.47
N ASP A 66 4.37 2.62 -8.07
CA ASP A 66 2.95 2.84 -8.30
C ASP A 66 2.08 2.25 -7.16
N PRO A 67 1.62 3.09 -6.21
CA PRO A 67 0.81 2.67 -5.07
C PRO A 67 -0.57 2.10 -5.46
N THR A 68 -1.07 2.38 -6.67
CA THR A 68 -2.41 1.94 -7.09
C THR A 68 -2.47 0.44 -7.34
N ARG A 69 -1.32 -0.23 -7.50
CA ARG A 69 -1.17 -1.66 -7.81
C ARG A 69 -1.33 -2.60 -6.62
N VAL A 70 -1.86 -2.10 -5.50
CA VAL A 70 -1.96 -2.86 -4.25
C VAL A 70 -2.81 -4.12 -4.35
N MET A 71 -3.82 -4.13 -5.22
CA MET A 71 -4.62 -5.32 -5.52
C MET A 71 -3.76 -6.43 -6.15
N GLU A 72 -2.87 -6.09 -7.09
CA GLU A 72 -1.98 -7.07 -7.73
C GLU A 72 -1.00 -7.66 -6.71
N ALA A 73 -0.41 -6.81 -5.85
CA ALA A 73 0.49 -7.25 -4.79
C ALA A 73 -0.20 -8.23 -3.82
N TYR A 74 -1.46 -7.96 -3.47
CA TYR A 74 -2.25 -8.86 -2.62
C TYR A 74 -2.56 -10.20 -3.27
N LEU A 75 -2.95 -10.21 -4.55
CA LEU A 75 -3.20 -11.45 -5.27
C LEU A 75 -1.94 -12.30 -5.36
N ALA A 76 -0.79 -11.67 -5.64
CA ALA A 76 0.49 -12.36 -5.68
C ALA A 76 0.94 -12.89 -4.31
N ALA A 77 0.50 -12.28 -3.22
CA ALA A 77 0.78 -12.75 -1.86
C ALA A 77 -0.17 -13.87 -1.38
N THR A 78 -1.37 -13.98 -1.94
CA THR A 78 -2.41 -14.91 -1.48
C THR A 78 -2.62 -16.12 -2.38
N GLN A 79 -2.09 -16.12 -3.61
CA GLN A 79 -2.06 -17.31 -4.47
C GLN A 79 -0.80 -18.15 -4.16
N VAL A 80 -1.03 -19.29 -3.51
CA VAL A 80 -0.06 -20.36 -3.26
C VAL A 80 -0.36 -21.54 -4.19
#